data_AF-A0A9Q9ZCD0-F1
#
_entry.id   AF-A0A9Q9ZCD0-F1
#
_cell.length_a   1.000
_cell.length_b   1.000
_cell.length_c   1.000
_cell.angle_alpha   90.00
_cell.angle_beta   90.00
_cell.angle_gamma   90.00
#
_symmetry.space_group_name_H-M   'P 1'
#
loop_
_entity.id
_entity.type
_entity.pdbx_description
1 polymer ?
#
loop_
_entity_poly.entity_id
_entity_poly.type
_entity_poly.pdbx_seq_one_letter_code
_entity_poly.pdbx_strand_id
1 'polypeptide(L)'
;MACEVSQDDQIGEALLIRLVRDEVMNVADEDAAPPALPEVRPINNSQDQKLVEQLAETIKVIGDRLNKDKAFNDMIDGLVKVADKRSFWELVKKVFTNGQINWGRIIVLFYSVGKLSAKMVLAHLPKIVSDILTLCLDYFRKNLM
;
A
#
# COMPACT_ATOMS: atom_id res chain seq x y z
N MET A 1 -26.86 2.95 10.68
CA MET A 1 -26.83 1.79 9.77
C MET A 1 -25.37 1.44 9.56
N ALA A 2 -24.90 0.33 10.15
CA ALA A 2 -23.56 -0.15 9.91
C ALA A 2 -23.54 -0.77 8.52
N CYS A 3 -22.81 -0.19 7.57
CA CYS A 3 -22.50 -0.88 6.32
C CYS A 3 -21.77 -2.17 6.68
N GLU A 4 -22.34 -3.31 6.34
CA GLU A 4 -21.61 -4.58 6.34
C GLU A 4 -20.42 -4.40 5.39
N VAL A 5 -19.22 -4.40 5.96
CA VAL A 5 -17.97 -4.38 5.19
C VAL A 5 -17.90 -5.68 4.41
N SER A 6 -17.84 -5.58 3.08
CA SER A 6 -17.88 -6.76 2.21
C SER A 6 -16.66 -7.66 2.45
N GLN A 7 -16.76 -8.94 2.11
CA GLN A 7 -15.63 -9.89 2.26
C GLN A 7 -14.43 -9.46 1.42
N ASP A 8 -14.66 -8.90 0.23
CA ASP A 8 -13.63 -8.35 -0.64
C ASP A 8 -12.95 -7.13 -0.02
N ASP A 9 -13.71 -6.29 0.70
CA ASP A 9 -13.20 -5.13 1.45
C ASP A 9 -12.19 -5.56 2.52
N GLN A 10 -12.51 -6.65 3.24
CA GLN A 10 -11.64 -7.20 4.28
C GLN A 10 -10.34 -7.77 3.70
N ILE A 11 -10.43 -8.48 2.56
CA ILE A 11 -9.27 -9.03 1.87
C ILE A 11 -8.34 -7.91 1.36
N GLY A 12 -8.89 -6.89 0.71
CA GLY A 12 -8.10 -5.78 0.16
C GLY A 12 -7.45 -4.92 1.25
N GLU A 13 -8.19 -4.62 2.33
CA GLU A 13 -7.67 -3.91 3.50
C GLU A 13 -6.54 -4.68 4.18
N ALA A 14 -6.74 -5.98 4.42
CA ALA A 14 -5.73 -6.84 5.03
C ALA A 14 -4.46 -6.93 4.16
N LEU A 15 -4.62 -7.05 2.85
CA LEU A 15 -3.52 -7.13 1.90
C LEU A 15 -2.69 -5.84 1.90
N LEU A 16 -3.33 -4.68 1.80
CA LEU A 16 -2.64 -3.38 1.80
C LEU A 16 -1.88 -3.14 3.11
N ILE A 17 -2.54 -3.37 4.26
CA ILE A 17 -1.92 -3.16 5.57
C ILE A 17 -0.72 -4.09 5.74
N ARG A 18 -0.84 -5.37 5.34
CA ARG A 18 0.24 -6.35 5.40
C ARG A 18 1.44 -5.92 4.56
N LEU A 19 1.21 -5.49 3.32
CA LEU A 19 2.29 -5.05 2.43
C LEU A 19 3.03 -3.83 2.97
N VAL A 20 2.29 -2.81 3.42
CA VAL A 20 2.92 -1.61 3.99
C VAL A 20 3.70 -1.96 5.25
N ARG A 21 3.15 -2.84 6.10
CA ARG A 21 3.84 -3.31 7.29
C ARG A 21 5.13 -4.04 6.95
N ASP A 22 5.09 -5.00 6.04
CA ASP A 22 6.27 -5.77 5.65
C ASP A 22 7.37 -4.85 5.08
N GLU A 23 7.02 -3.93 4.17
CA GLU A 23 7.96 -2.98 3.58
C GLU A 23 8.56 -2.00 4.61
N VAL A 24 7.74 -1.50 5.53
CA VAL A 24 8.19 -0.59 6.59
C VAL A 24 9.09 -1.30 7.60
N MET A 25 8.72 -2.49 8.06
CA MET A 25 9.48 -3.22 9.08
C MET A 25 10.82 -3.72 8.52
N ASN A 26 10.91 -3.95 7.21
CA ASN A 26 12.18 -4.29 6.57
C ASN A 26 13.21 -3.13 6.55
N VAL A 27 12.77 -1.88 6.75
CA VAL A 27 13.65 -0.69 6.69
C VAL A 27 13.66 0.14 7.97
N ALA A 28 12.77 -0.16 8.91
CA ALA A 28 12.71 0.54 10.19
C ALA A 28 13.96 0.21 11.01
N ASP A 29 14.61 1.26 11.52
CA ASP A 29 15.66 1.13 12.52
C ASP A 29 15.04 0.68 13.85
N GLU A 30 15.71 -0.20 14.59
CA GLU A 30 15.18 -0.75 15.86
C GLU A 30 14.95 0.37 16.90
N ASP A 31 15.68 1.47 16.79
CA ASP A 31 15.59 2.64 17.68
C ASP A 31 14.59 3.72 17.22
N ALA A 32 14.00 3.61 16.02
CA ALA A 32 13.05 4.58 15.51
C ALA A 32 11.61 4.26 15.93
N ALA A 33 10.84 5.29 16.30
CA ALA A 33 9.43 5.12 16.62
C ALA A 33 8.66 4.55 15.40
N PRO A 34 8.04 3.37 15.50
CA PRO A 34 7.37 2.74 14.37
C PRO A 34 6.16 3.60 13.94
N PRO A 35 5.85 3.67 12.64
CA PRO A 35 4.65 4.35 12.18
C PRO A 35 3.41 3.66 12.76
N ALA A 36 2.40 4.46 13.08
CA ALA A 36 1.12 3.94 13.55
C ALA A 36 0.41 3.25 12.37
N LEU A 37 0.50 1.92 12.31
CA LEU A 37 -0.16 1.10 11.30
C LEU A 37 -1.45 0.50 11.89
N PRO A 38 -2.56 0.48 11.14
CA PRO A 38 -3.77 -0.20 11.55
C PRO A 38 -3.53 -1.69 11.82
N GLU A 39 -4.33 -2.28 12.72
CA GLU A 39 -4.36 -3.72 12.88
C GLU A 39 -5.05 -4.39 11.70
N VAL A 40 -4.50 -5.53 11.27
CA VAL A 40 -5.13 -6.37 10.25
C VAL A 40 -6.26 -7.12 10.94
N ARG A 41 -7.49 -7.00 10.41
CA ARG A 41 -8.62 -7.77 10.93
C ARG A 41 -8.40 -9.26 10.62
N PRO A 42 -8.69 -10.16 11.56
CA PRO A 42 -8.56 -11.59 11.32
C PRO A 42 -9.52 -12.04 10.21
N ILE A 43 -8.98 -12.73 9.21
CA ILE A 43 -9.75 -13.37 8.15
C ILE A 43 -10.21 -14.72 8.69
N ASN A 44 -11.51 -14.87 8.93
CA ASN A 44 -12.06 -16.02 9.66
C ASN A 44 -12.15 -17.31 8.80
N ASN A 45 -11.87 -17.22 7.50
CA ASN A 45 -11.95 -18.33 6.54
C ASN A 45 -10.56 -18.71 6.01
N SER A 46 -10.25 -20.01 6.07
CA SER A 46 -8.98 -20.56 5.58
C SER A 46 -8.76 -20.40 4.07
N GLN A 47 -9.82 -20.37 3.25
CA GLN A 47 -9.70 -20.13 1.81
C GLN A 47 -9.29 -18.68 1.52
N ASP A 48 -9.94 -17.72 2.17
CA ASP A 48 -9.63 -16.30 2.01
C ASP A 48 -8.22 -15.99 2.51
N GLN A 49 -7.79 -16.61 3.61
CA GLN A 49 -6.42 -16.49 4.10
C GLN A 49 -5.40 -16.98 3.05
N LYS A 50 -5.66 -18.13 2.42
CA LYS A 50 -4.81 -18.63 1.32
C LYS A 50 -4.81 -17.69 0.12
N LEU A 51 -5.95 -17.11 -0.23
CA LEU A 51 -6.04 -16.11 -1.31
C LEU A 51 -5.20 -14.87 -1.00
N VAL A 52 -5.26 -14.36 0.23
CA VAL A 52 -4.44 -13.22 0.66
C VAL A 52 -2.95 -13.54 0.59
N GLU A 53 -2.54 -14.74 1.00
CA GLU A 53 -1.16 -15.20 0.90
C GLU A 53 -0.69 -15.28 -0.56
N GLN A 54 -1.49 -15.88 -1.46
CA GLN A 54 -1.17 -15.96 -2.88
C GLN A 54 -1.11 -14.59 -3.55
N LEU A 55 -2.01 -13.67 -3.17
CA LEU A 55 -1.99 -12.30 -3.66
C LEU A 55 -0.75 -11.56 -3.16
N ALA A 56 -0.36 -11.72 -1.89
CA ALA A 56 0.86 -11.13 -1.36
C ALA A 56 2.12 -11.64 -2.09
N GLU A 57 2.20 -12.94 -2.37
CA GLU A 57 3.31 -13.51 -3.16
C GLU A 57 3.34 -12.95 -4.60
N THR A 58 2.17 -12.85 -5.25
CA THR A 58 2.06 -12.28 -6.59
C THR A 58 2.52 -10.82 -6.61
N ILE A 59 2.11 -10.04 -5.59
CA ILE A 59 2.53 -8.64 -5.43
C ILE A 59 4.04 -8.56 -5.22
N LYS A 60 4.64 -9.48 -4.44
CA LYS A 60 6.09 -9.53 -4.25
C LYS A 60 6.82 -9.77 -5.56
N VAL A 61 6.37 -10.74 -6.37
CA VAL A 61 6.99 -11.02 -7.69
C VAL A 61 6.89 -9.82 -8.64
N ILE A 62 5.74 -9.14 -8.67
CA ILE A 62 5.57 -7.91 -9.46
C ILE A 62 6.44 -6.78 -8.89
N GLY A 63 6.49 -6.67 -7.57
CA GLY A 63 7.31 -5.72 -6.83
C GLY A 63 8.79 -5.88 -7.15
N ASP A 64 9.32 -7.09 -7.19
CA ASP A 64 10.73 -7.37 -7.54
C ASP A 64 11.07 -6.90 -8.97
N ARG A 65 10.10 -6.99 -9.89
CA ARG A 65 10.26 -6.48 -11.26
C ARG A 65 10.23 -4.95 -11.28
N LEU A 66 9.25 -4.34 -10.62
CA LEU A 66 9.14 -2.88 -10.48
C LEU A 66 10.34 -2.28 -9.74
N ASN A 67 10.94 -3.02 -8.81
CA ASN A 67 12.12 -2.57 -8.08
C ASN A 67 13.35 -2.40 -8.98
N LYS A 68 13.41 -3.15 -10.09
CA LYS A 68 14.47 -3.04 -11.11
C LYS A 68 14.19 -1.95 -12.15
N ASP A 69 12.98 -1.39 -12.17
CA ASP A 69 12.61 -0.32 -13.09
C ASP A 69 13.11 1.03 -12.56
N LYS A 70 14.13 1.58 -13.21
CA LYS A 70 14.72 2.86 -12.81
C LYS A 70 13.73 4.02 -12.90
N ALA A 71 12.92 4.10 -13.95
CA ALA A 71 11.98 5.21 -14.14
C ALA A 71 10.89 5.20 -13.07
N PHE A 72 10.42 4.00 -12.71
CA PHE A 72 9.51 3.82 -11.58
C PHE A 72 10.15 4.26 -10.25
N ASN A 73 11.40 3.84 -9.99
CA ASN A 73 12.12 4.23 -8.77
C ASN A 73 12.33 5.75 -8.67
N ASP A 74 12.80 6.39 -9.75
CA ASP A 74 13.01 7.84 -9.81
C ASP A 74 11.71 8.61 -9.54
N MET A 75 10.58 8.08 -10.04
CA MET A 75 9.26 8.63 -9.79
C MET A 75 8.91 8.59 -8.30
N ILE A 76 9.10 7.45 -7.63
CA ILE A 76 8.84 7.30 -6.19
C ILE A 76 9.76 8.24 -5.39
N ASP A 77 11.04 8.34 -5.75
CA ASP A 77 11.98 9.27 -5.10
C ASP A 77 11.54 10.74 -5.24
N GLY A 78 11.00 11.12 -6.40
CA GLY A 78 10.39 12.43 -6.58
C GLY A 78 9.22 12.70 -5.62
N LEU A 79 8.38 11.69 -5.37
CA LEU A 79 7.23 11.80 -4.45
C LEU A 79 7.67 11.91 -2.98
N VAL A 80 8.77 11.25 -2.59
CA VAL A 80 9.33 11.34 -1.24
C VAL A 80 9.83 12.75 -0.94
N LYS A 81 10.45 13.43 -1.92
CA LYS A 81 10.94 14.82 -1.76
C LYS A 81 9.85 15.84 -1.45
N VAL A 82 8.62 15.59 -1.93
CA VAL A 82 7.47 16.45 -1.65
C VAL A 82 6.88 16.16 -0.26
N ALA A 83 7.07 14.93 0.25
CA ALA A 83 6.78 14.54 1.64
C ALA A 83 5.39 14.95 2.14
N ASP A 84 4.36 14.88 1.30
CA ASP A 84 3.01 15.30 1.70
C ASP A 84 1.89 14.39 1.15
N LYS A 85 0.66 14.69 1.57
CA LYS A 85 -0.54 13.95 1.17
C LYS A 85 -0.82 14.03 -0.34
N ARG A 86 -0.29 15.03 -1.05
CA ARG A 86 -0.45 15.14 -2.52
C ARG A 86 0.37 14.08 -3.24
N SER A 87 1.48 13.62 -2.65
CA SER A 87 2.26 12.51 -3.19
C SER A 87 1.42 11.25 -3.41
N PHE A 88 0.46 10.96 -2.53
CA PHE A 88 -0.48 9.86 -2.71
C PHE A 88 -1.39 10.06 -3.94
N TRP A 89 -2.00 11.24 -4.10
CA TRP A 89 -2.90 11.51 -5.21
C TRP A 89 -2.18 11.53 -6.57
N GLU A 90 -0.95 12.02 -6.60
CA GLU A 90 -0.10 11.93 -7.79
C GLU A 90 0.25 10.48 -8.14
N LEU A 91 0.49 9.63 -7.13
CA LEU A 91 0.66 8.20 -7.34
C LEU A 91 -0.61 7.56 -7.92
N VAL A 92 -1.77 7.82 -7.34
CA VAL A 92 -3.07 7.32 -7.82
C VAL A 92 -3.30 7.73 -9.28
N LYS A 93 -3.09 9.01 -9.63
CA LYS A 93 -3.24 9.49 -11.02
C LYS A 93 -2.33 8.75 -12.00
N LYS A 94 -1.09 8.46 -11.61
CA LYS A 94 -0.12 7.74 -12.46
C LYS A 94 -0.43 6.26 -12.61
N VAL A 95 -1.04 5.64 -11.61
CA VAL A 95 -1.45 4.23 -11.68
C VAL A 95 -2.74 4.08 -12.50
N PHE A 96 -3.66 5.03 -12.40
CA PHE A 96 -4.97 5.00 -13.08
C PHE A 96 -5.10 6.04 -14.19
N THR A 97 -4.04 6.32 -14.96
CA THR A 97 -3.94 7.43 -15.92
C THR A 97 -5.07 7.48 -16.98
N ASN A 98 -5.70 6.35 -17.31
CA ASN A 98 -6.83 6.29 -18.25
C ASN A 98 -8.18 5.94 -17.56
N GLY A 99 -8.26 6.10 -16.23
CA GLY A 99 -9.45 5.79 -15.44
C GLY A 99 -9.78 4.30 -15.29
N GLN A 100 -9.01 3.41 -15.94
CA GLN A 100 -9.29 1.97 -15.86
C GLN A 100 -8.78 1.38 -14.55
N ILE A 101 -9.71 0.88 -13.76
CA ILE A 101 -9.43 0.10 -12.56
C ILE A 101 -9.40 -1.38 -12.96
N ASN A 102 -8.32 -2.07 -12.60
CA ASN A 102 -8.22 -3.52 -12.69
C ASN A 102 -7.25 -4.05 -11.62
N TRP A 103 -7.31 -5.35 -11.35
CA TRP A 103 -6.49 -6.00 -10.34
C TRP A 103 -4.98 -5.77 -10.52
N GLY A 104 -4.48 -5.78 -11.76
CA GLY A 104 -3.06 -5.49 -12.03
C GLY A 104 -2.64 -4.10 -11.56
N ARG A 105 -3.50 -3.09 -11.75
CA ARG A 105 -3.23 -1.72 -11.31
C ARG A 105 -3.42 -1.51 -9.81
N ILE A 106 -4.39 -2.19 -9.21
CA ILE A 106 -4.57 -2.21 -7.75
C ILE A 106 -3.30 -2.76 -7.09
N ILE A 107 -2.76 -3.86 -7.62
CA ILE A 107 -1.48 -4.43 -7.19
C ILE A 107 -0.33 -3.42 -7.31
N VAL A 108 -0.23 -2.72 -8.44
CA VAL A 108 0.79 -1.67 -8.63
C VAL A 108 0.63 -0.54 -7.61
N LEU A 109 -0.61 -0.10 -7.31
CA LEU A 109 -0.85 0.91 -6.28
C LEU A 109 -0.37 0.42 -4.92
N PHE A 110 -0.76 -0.80 -4.51
CA PHE A 110 -0.41 -1.35 -3.20
C PHE A 110 1.11 -1.46 -3.02
N TYR A 111 1.80 -2.01 -4.02
CA TYR A 111 3.26 -2.07 -4.01
C TYR A 111 3.89 -0.67 -3.93
N SER A 112 3.38 0.27 -4.72
CA SER A 112 3.89 1.65 -4.74
C SER A 112 3.70 2.35 -3.39
N VAL A 113 2.57 2.12 -2.72
CA VAL A 113 2.29 2.66 -1.38
C VAL A 113 3.19 2.04 -0.33
N GLY A 114 3.42 0.72 -0.37
CA GLY A 114 4.39 0.04 0.52
C GLY A 114 5.80 0.61 0.36
N LYS A 115 6.28 0.71 -0.88
CA LYS A 115 7.61 1.27 -1.19
C LYS A 115 7.74 2.75 -0.82
N LEU A 116 6.73 3.56 -1.13
CA LEU A 116 6.70 4.98 -0.75
C LEU A 116 6.75 5.12 0.78
N SER A 117 6.02 4.27 1.50
CA SER A 117 6.01 4.24 2.96
C SER A 117 7.39 3.89 3.53
N ALA A 118 8.04 2.84 3.00
CA ALA A 118 9.40 2.48 3.40
C ALA A 118 10.39 3.64 3.21
N LYS A 119 10.35 4.33 2.06
CA LYS A 119 11.21 5.50 1.83
C LYS A 119 10.89 6.68 2.75
N MET A 120 9.63 6.90 3.11
CA MET A 120 9.24 7.93 4.08
C MET A 120 9.74 7.60 5.49
N VAL A 121 9.76 6.32 5.89
CA VAL A 121 10.36 5.88 7.16
C VAL A 121 11.86 6.16 7.19
N LEU A 122 12.58 5.81 6.12
CA LEU A 122 14.01 6.12 5.96
C LEU A 122 14.30 7.62 5.97
N ALA A 123 13.34 8.44 5.54
CA ALA A 123 13.42 9.91 5.60
C ALA A 123 12.99 10.49 6.96
N HIS A 124 12.72 9.66 7.97
CA HIS A 124 12.22 10.04 9.30
C HIS A 124 10.86 10.76 9.28
N LEU A 125 9.95 10.30 8.41
CA LEU A 125 8.60 10.85 8.22
C LEU A 125 7.47 9.86 8.60
N PRO A 126 7.47 9.23 9.79
CA PRO A 126 6.54 8.15 10.12
C PRO A 126 5.07 8.60 10.20
N LYS A 127 4.79 9.88 10.50
CA LYS A 127 3.40 10.41 10.52
C LYS A 127 2.76 10.42 9.13
N ILE A 128 3.54 10.73 8.11
CA ILE A 128 3.05 10.79 6.72
C ILE A 128 2.71 9.40 6.21
N VAL A 129 3.40 8.35 6.68
CA VAL A 129 3.08 6.95 6.36
C VAL A 129 1.65 6.61 6.80
N SER A 130 1.29 6.93 8.05
CA SER A 130 -0.07 6.69 8.57
C SER A 130 -1.13 7.46 7.78
N ASP A 131 -0.84 8.70 7.39
CA ASP A 131 -1.73 9.52 6.57
C ASP A 131 -1.93 8.92 5.16
N ILE A 132 -0.85 8.50 4.50
CA ILE A 132 -0.90 7.88 3.16
C ILE A 132 -1.66 6.55 3.20
N LEU A 133 -1.41 5.73 4.20
CA LEU A 133 -2.11 4.46 4.37
C LEU A 133 -3.61 4.68 4.57
N THR A 134 -3.98 5.65 5.40
CA THR A 134 -5.39 6.04 5.60
C THR A 134 -6.03 6.53 4.30
N LEU A 135 -5.35 7.41 3.56
CA LEU A 135 -5.83 7.88 2.26
C LEU A 135 -5.99 6.75 1.24
N CYS A 136 -5.07 5.79 1.23
CA CYS A 136 -5.13 4.64 0.34
C CYS A 136 -6.31 3.72 0.68
N LEU A 137 -6.52 3.44 1.96
CA LEU A 137 -7.68 2.67 2.44
C LEU A 137 -8.99 3.39 2.10
N ASP A 138 -9.07 4.70 2.31
CA ASP A 138 -10.26 5.48 1.99
C ASP A 138 -10.53 5.55 0.48
N TYR A 139 -9.49 5.69 -0.34
CA TYR A 139 -9.62 5.65 -1.79
C TYR A 139 -10.13 4.29 -2.25
N PHE A 140 -9.54 3.22 -1.72
CA PHE A 140 -9.90 1.85 -2.04
C PHE A 140 -11.36 1.54 -1.71
N ARG A 141 -11.80 1.85 -0.48
CA ARG A 141 -13.20 1.68 -0.04
C ARG A 141 -14.22 2.48 -0.85
N LYS A 142 -13.82 3.61 -1.44
CA LYS A 142 -14.75 4.52 -2.16
C LYS A 142 -14.82 4.27 -3.66
N ASN A 143 -13.78 3.73 -4.26
CA ASN A 143 -13.62 3.72 -5.73
C ASN A 143 -13.35 2.33 -6.31
N LEU A 144 -12.91 1.38 -5.48
CA LEU A 144 -12.48 0.05 -5.92
C LEU A 144 -13.44 -1.05 -5.43
N MET A 145 -14.51 -0.65 -4.72
CA MET A 145 -15.56 -1.45 -4.09
C MET A 145 -16.92 -0.80 -4.28
#